data_AF-A0A530ZMZ1-F1
#
_entry.id   AF-A0A530ZMZ1-F1
#
_cell.length_a   1.000
_cell.length_b   1.000
_cell.length_c   1.000
_cell.angle_alpha   90.00
_cell.angle_beta   90.00
_cell.angle_gamma   90.00
#
_symmetry.space_group_name_H-M   'P 1'
#
loop_
_entity.id
_entity.type
_entity.pdbx_description
1 polymer ?
#
loop_
_entity_poly.entity_id
_entity_poly.type
_entity_poly.pdbx_seq_one_letter_code
_entity_poly.pdbx_strand_id
1 'polypeptide(L)'
;MTFSIVARCNRTGMFGVAVSSSSPAVAARCAYAQAGVGAIASQNVTDPTLGLRGLELLARGASAAEAVAILKRTGAYSEYRQVRFSMATASAA
;
A
#
# COMPACT_ATOMS: atom_id res chain seq x y z
N MET A 1 0.32 10.82 -15.30
CA MET A 1 1.27 11.08 -14.19
C MET A 1 0.54 10.81 -12.87
N THR A 2 1.19 10.19 -11.88
CA THR A 2 0.56 9.82 -10.60
C THR A 2 1.51 10.07 -9.42
N PHE A 3 1.02 10.71 -8.37
CA PHE A 3 1.69 10.91 -7.09
C PHE A 3 0.85 10.31 -5.97
N SER A 4 1.49 9.67 -5.00
CA SER A 4 0.80 9.15 -3.81
C SER A 4 1.64 9.33 -2.56
N ILE A 5 0.96 9.50 -1.43
CA ILE A 5 1.54 9.57 -0.10
C ILE A 5 0.77 8.65 0.84
N VAL A 6 1.52 7.97 1.70
CA VAL A 6 0.99 7.16 2.79
C VAL A 6 1.58 7.70 4.09
N ALA A 7 0.75 7.95 5.10
CA ALA A 7 1.18 8.55 6.36
C ALA A 7 0.48 7.90 7.56
N ARG A 8 1.18 7.93 8.72
CA ARG A 8 0.67 7.52 10.03
C ARG A 8 0.60 8.74 10.94
N CYS A 9 -0.55 9.00 11.55
CA CYS A 9 -0.67 10.01 12.58
C CYS A 9 -0.08 9.48 13.91
N ASN A 10 0.98 10.09 14.43
CA ASN A 10 1.61 9.60 15.67
C ASN A 10 0.72 9.76 16.92
N ARG A 11 -0.24 10.69 16.91
CA ARG A 11 -1.16 10.94 18.03
C ARG A 11 -2.27 9.91 18.14
N THR A 12 -2.80 9.47 17.01
CA THR A 12 -3.99 8.59 16.95
C THR A 12 -3.69 7.19 16.43
N GLY A 13 -2.49 6.98 15.87
CA GLY A 13 -2.14 5.74 15.17
C GLY A 13 -2.87 5.53 13.84
N MET A 14 -3.72 6.47 13.39
CA MET A 14 -4.48 6.33 12.16
C MET A 14 -3.60 6.44 10.92
N PHE A 15 -3.95 5.67 9.88
CA PHE A 15 -3.31 5.73 8.58
C PHE A 15 -4.14 6.51 7.59
N GLY A 16 -3.46 7.26 6.73
CA GLY A 16 -4.05 7.97 5.61
C GLY A 16 -3.30 7.68 4.31
N VAL A 17 -4.05 7.65 3.21
CA VAL A 17 -3.52 7.64 1.84
C VAL A 17 -4.13 8.80 1.07
N ALA A 18 -3.29 9.52 0.34
CA ALA A 18 -3.74 10.44 -0.70
C ALA A 18 -3.06 10.12 -2.02
N VAL A 19 -3.78 10.27 -3.12
CA VAL A 19 -3.30 10.02 -4.47
C VAL A 19 -3.82 11.11 -5.41
N SER A 20 -2.96 11.60 -6.29
CA SER A 20 -3.31 12.52 -7.38
C SER A 20 -2.84 11.92 -8.70
N SER A 21 -3.71 11.92 -9.70
CA SER A 21 -3.41 11.37 -11.02
C SER A 21 -4.22 12.06 -12.10
N SER A 22 -3.68 12.09 -13.32
CA SER A 22 -4.45 12.45 -14.52
C SER A 22 -5.46 11.38 -14.93
N SER A 23 -5.41 10.17 -14.33
CA SER A 23 -6.34 9.10 -14.63
C SER A 23 -7.59 9.17 -13.73
N PRO A 24 -8.81 9.10 -14.30
CA PRO A 24 -10.05 9.11 -13.52
C PRO A 24 -10.12 7.97 -12.50
N ALA A 25 -10.78 8.25 -11.37
CA ALA A 25 -11.07 7.27 -10.32
C ALA A 25 -9.85 6.48 -9.80
N VAL A 26 -8.64 7.06 -9.87
CA VAL A 26 -7.39 6.39 -9.47
C VAL A 26 -7.45 5.84 -8.04
N ALA A 27 -8.10 6.54 -7.11
CA ALA A 27 -8.19 6.13 -5.71
C ALA A 27 -8.84 4.74 -5.54
N ALA A 28 -9.87 4.42 -6.34
CA ALA A 28 -10.61 3.16 -6.23
C ALA A 28 -9.75 1.90 -6.47
N ARG A 29 -8.63 2.06 -7.19
CA ARG A 29 -7.71 0.96 -7.54
C ARG A 29 -6.32 1.10 -6.93
N CYS A 30 -6.03 2.24 -6.31
CA CYS A 30 -4.68 2.59 -5.88
C CYS A 30 -4.58 2.88 -4.39
N ALA A 31 -5.67 3.27 -3.71
CA ALA A 31 -5.62 3.77 -2.34
C ALA A 31 -6.40 2.85 -1.39
N TYR A 32 -5.68 2.22 -0.46
CA TYR A 32 -6.25 1.27 0.49
C TYR A 32 -5.77 1.60 1.90
N ALA A 33 -6.66 1.52 2.88
CA ALA A 33 -6.33 1.68 4.29
C ALA A 33 -7.23 0.78 5.13
N GLN A 34 -6.67 0.22 6.19
CA GLN A 34 -7.41 -0.57 7.18
C GLN A 34 -6.93 -0.19 8.58
N ALA A 35 -7.89 0.16 9.44
CA ALA A 35 -7.63 0.56 10.82
C ALA A 35 -6.88 -0.55 11.57
N GLY A 36 -5.86 -0.17 12.35
CA GLY A 36 -5.03 -1.10 13.10
C GLY A 36 -4.06 -1.95 12.26
N VAL A 37 -4.13 -1.91 10.93
CA VAL A 37 -3.31 -2.73 10.03
C VAL A 37 -2.29 -1.88 9.26
N GLY A 38 -2.76 -0.87 8.53
CA GLY A 38 -1.89 -0.01 7.74
C GLY A 38 -2.59 0.61 6.54
N ALA A 39 -1.78 1.18 5.64
CA ALA A 39 -2.26 1.73 4.39
C ALA A 39 -1.27 1.55 3.24
N ILE A 40 -1.81 1.49 2.02
CA ILE A 40 -1.11 1.03 0.83
C ILE A 40 -1.51 1.90 -0.35
N ALA A 41 -0.49 2.27 -1.13
CA ALA A 41 -0.65 2.90 -2.42
C ALA A 41 0.02 2.06 -3.51
N SER A 42 -0.75 1.54 -4.47
CA SER A 42 -0.22 0.95 -5.71
C SER A 42 -0.38 1.94 -6.86
N GLN A 43 0.64 2.15 -7.66
CA GLN A 43 0.65 3.08 -8.79
C GLN A 43 1.50 2.55 -9.95
N ASN A 44 1.38 3.16 -11.14
CA ASN A 44 1.87 2.63 -12.42
C ASN A 44 1.20 1.29 -12.81
N VAL A 45 0.79 1.13 -14.07
CA VAL A 45 0.00 -0.01 -14.63
C VAL A 45 -0.63 -0.88 -13.53
N THR A 46 -1.74 -0.41 -12.96
CA THR A 46 -2.19 -0.89 -11.65
C THR A 46 -2.89 -2.24 -11.70
N ASP A 47 -2.58 -3.11 -10.76
CA ASP A 47 -3.37 -4.29 -10.40
C ASP A 47 -4.14 -3.97 -9.10
N PRO A 48 -5.48 -3.82 -9.17
CA PRO A 48 -6.30 -3.47 -8.00
C PRO A 48 -6.27 -4.52 -6.88
N THR A 49 -5.81 -5.75 -7.15
CA THR A 49 -5.72 -6.80 -6.12
C THR A 49 -4.57 -6.57 -5.14
N LEU A 50 -3.55 -5.81 -5.52
CA LEU A 50 -2.35 -5.57 -4.71
C LEU A 50 -2.68 -4.85 -3.39
N GLY A 51 -3.68 -3.97 -3.38
CA GLY A 51 -4.12 -3.28 -2.18
C GLY A 51 -4.64 -4.24 -1.12
N LEU A 52 -5.63 -5.07 -1.49
CA LEU A 52 -6.26 -6.02 -0.58
C LEU A 52 -5.28 -7.10 -0.11
N ARG A 53 -4.52 -7.69 -1.04
CA ARG A 53 -3.51 -8.70 -0.71
C ARG A 53 -2.41 -8.13 0.20
N GLY A 54 -2.02 -6.88 -0.04
CA GLY A 54 -1.08 -6.17 0.79
C GLY A 54 -1.59 -5.98 2.22
N LEU A 55 -2.84 -5.53 2.39
CA LEU A 55 -3.45 -5.35 3.71
C LEU A 55 -3.57 -6.70 4.44
N GLU A 56 -3.89 -7.77 3.73
CA GLU A 56 -3.93 -9.13 4.29
C GLU A 56 -2.56 -9.59 4.80
N LEU A 57 -1.48 -9.31 4.06
CA LEU A 57 -0.12 -9.62 4.50
C LEU A 57 0.27 -8.82 5.75
N LEU A 58 -0.03 -7.52 5.77
CA LEU A 58 0.19 -6.68 6.95
C LEU A 58 -0.61 -7.17 8.16
N ALA A 59 -1.88 -7.56 7.95
CA ALA A 59 -2.75 -8.09 9.00
C ALA A 59 -2.23 -9.42 9.57
N ARG A 60 -1.50 -10.22 8.77
CA ARG A 60 -0.82 -11.45 9.20
C ARG A 60 0.54 -11.20 9.88
N GLY A 61 0.92 -9.94 10.08
CA GLY A 61 2.15 -9.58 10.78
C GLY A 61 3.37 -9.42 9.89
N ALA A 62 3.24 -9.47 8.56
CA ALA A 62 4.35 -9.14 7.67
C ALA A 62 4.70 -7.65 7.81
N SER A 63 5.98 -7.34 7.83
CA SER A 63 6.45 -5.97 7.68
C SER A 63 6.09 -5.41 6.30
N ALA A 64 6.12 -4.08 6.17
CA ALA A 64 5.92 -3.42 4.88
C ALA A 64 6.91 -3.92 3.80
N ALA A 65 8.17 -4.18 4.18
CA ALA A 65 9.19 -4.67 3.26
C ALA A 65 8.92 -6.12 2.82
N GLU A 66 8.52 -6.99 3.75
CA GLU A 66 8.17 -8.38 3.44
C GLU A 66 6.92 -8.45 2.56
N ALA A 67 5.90 -7.64 2.84
CA ALA A 67 4.71 -7.55 2.00
C ALA A 67 5.05 -7.17 0.56
N VAL A 68 5.93 -6.17 0.36
CA VAL A 68 6.45 -5.81 -0.98
C VAL A 68 7.14 -6.99 -1.63
N ALA A 69 8.04 -7.67 -0.91
CA ALA A 69 8.82 -8.78 -1.47
C ALA A 69 7.92 -9.96 -1.89
N ILE A 70 6.94 -10.32 -1.06
CA ILE A 70 5.96 -11.37 -1.34
C ILE A 70 5.12 -11.02 -2.57
N LEU A 71 4.63 -9.78 -2.66
CA LEU A 71 3.82 -9.34 -3.79
C LEU A 71 4.61 -9.26 -5.10
N LYS A 72 5.89 -8.86 -5.04
CA LYS A 72 6.79 -8.90 -6.21
C LYS A 72 7.03 -10.32 -6.71
N ARG A 73 7.30 -11.27 -5.80
CA ARG A 73 7.56 -12.68 -6.16
C ARG A 73 6.35 -13.37 -6.76
N THR A 74 5.15 -12.99 -6.34
CA THR A 74 3.89 -13.65 -6.74
C THR A 74 3.10 -12.88 -7.80
N GLY A 75 3.58 -11.70 -8.22
CA GLY A 75 2.90 -10.83 -9.16
C GLY A 75 3.48 -10.95 -10.57
N ALA A 76 2.62 -11.18 -11.56
CA ALA A 76 3.01 -11.04 -12.95
C ALA A 76 3.31 -9.56 -13.29
N TYR A 77 4.32 -9.34 -14.15
CA TYR A 77 4.67 -8.02 -14.69
C TYR A 77 5.04 -6.99 -13.61
N SER A 78 5.66 -7.45 -12.52
CA SER A 78 6.05 -6.62 -11.37
C SER A 78 6.94 -5.42 -11.74
N GLU A 79 7.72 -5.56 -12.82
CA GLU A 79 8.60 -4.56 -13.40
C GLU A 79 7.86 -3.34 -13.96
N TYR A 80 6.58 -3.48 -14.29
CA TYR A 80 5.72 -2.39 -14.76
C TYR A 80 4.90 -1.74 -13.64
N ARG A 81 5.11 -2.16 -12.38
CA ARG A 81 4.27 -1.75 -11.24
C ARG A 81 5.10 -1.07 -10.16
N GLN A 82 4.53 -0.04 -9.55
CA GLN A 82 5.13 0.63 -8.40
C GLN A 82 4.20 0.47 -7.20
N VAL A 83 4.72 0.01 -6.06
CA VAL A 83 3.90 -0.17 -4.86
C VAL A 83 4.61 0.42 -3.66
N ARG A 84 3.85 1.11 -2.81
CA ARG A 84 4.30 1.71 -1.56
C ARG A 84 3.37 1.30 -0.43
N PHE A 85 3.96 0.92 0.71
CA PHE A 85 3.27 0.44 1.90
C PHE A 85 3.67 1.29 3.11
N SER A 86 2.75 1.43 4.06
CA SER A 86 3.11 1.79 5.44
C SER A 86 2.30 0.94 6.43
N MET A 87 2.97 0.48 7.47
CA MET A 87 2.43 -0.47 8.46
C MET A 87 2.07 0.22 9.79
N ALA A 88 1.10 -0.36 10.52
CA ALA A 88 0.70 -0.01 11.89
C ALA A 88 1.84 0.19 12.89
N THR A 89 2.91 -0.61 12.76
CA THR A 89 3.97 -0.67 13.75
C THR A 89 5.30 -0.25 13.13
N ALA A 90 5.91 0.79 13.72
CA ALA A 90 7.37 0.81 13.77
C ALA A 90 7.76 -0.47 14.52
N SER A 91 8.42 -1.42 13.84
CA SER A 91 9.19 -2.39 14.61
C SER A 91 10.29 -1.58 15.29
N ALA A 92 10.12 -1.33 16.59
CA ALA A 92 11.26 -1.15 17.45
C ALA A 92 11.96 -2.50 17.52
N ALA A 93 12.98 -2.65 16.69
CA ALA A 93 14.13 -3.53 16.86
C ALA A 93 15.29 -2.89 16.10
#